data_AF-A0A7S0ZSG2-F1
#
_entry.id   AF-A0A7S0ZSG2-F1
#
_cell.length_a   1.000
_cell.length_b   1.000
_cell.length_c   1.000
_cell.angle_alpha   90.00
_cell.angle_beta   90.00
_cell.angle_gamma   90.00
#
_symmetry.space_group_name_H-M   'P 1'
#
loop_
_entity.id
_entity.type
_entity.pdbx_description
1 polymer ?
#
loop_
_entity_poly.entity_id
_entity_poly.type
_entity_poly.pdbx_seq_one_letter_code
_entity_poly.pdbx_strand_id
1 'polypeptide(L)'
;LSLVSIQNLVADLALGIYARICRKEWFRRYVMPVLRCLGVRKTDPAEVSTQRPPISTASLASSTDETTRLNENRSASSSARLSNKTKRGFAQAEAAAREADACIVAVGTDGSWESEGLDQPHMRLPGDQDELISRVAAAARGPVIVLLNVGSPKEVPWLAQVSGACVVPFGGEETARAVADIIFGIVSPSGRLPNTWPTSLHQAPAHAAAAAAGLDILGP
;
A
#
# COMPACT_ATOMS: atom_id res chain seq x y z
N LEU A 1 26.92 -7.78 -6.43
CA LEU A 1 26.08 -7.24 -7.52
C LEU A 1 25.63 -5.85 -7.10
N SER A 2 26.01 -4.79 -7.82
CA SER A 2 25.60 -3.43 -7.44
C SER A 2 24.08 -3.29 -7.55
N LEU A 3 23.49 -2.36 -6.78
CA LEU A 3 22.04 -2.07 -6.83
C LEU A 3 21.56 -1.79 -8.27
N VAL A 4 22.45 -1.21 -9.09
CA VAL A 4 22.24 -0.94 -10.52
C VAL A 4 22.17 -2.23 -11.34
N SER A 5 23.00 -3.25 -11.06
CA SER A 5 22.89 -4.56 -11.70
C SER A 5 21.58 -5.28 -11.35
N ILE A 6 21.09 -5.13 -10.12
CA ILE A 6 19.81 -5.73 -9.70
C ILE A 6 18.64 -5.01 -10.36
N GLN A 7 18.66 -3.67 -10.40
CA GLN A 7 17.63 -2.88 -11.09
C GLN A 7 17.58 -3.20 -12.59
N ASN A 8 18.73 -3.39 -13.24
CA ASN A 8 18.80 -3.78 -14.64
C ASN A 8 18.27 -5.19 -14.87
N LEU A 9 18.63 -6.15 -14.01
CA LEU A 9 18.13 -7.53 -14.10
C LEU A 9 16.61 -7.59 -13.92
N VAL A 10 16.06 -6.81 -12.99
CA VAL A 10 14.61 -6.72 -12.75
C VAL A 10 13.90 -6.08 -13.95
N ALA A 11 14.48 -5.03 -14.55
CA ALA A 11 13.94 -4.42 -15.76
C ALA A 11 13.94 -5.39 -16.95
N ASP A 12 15.04 -6.12 -17.17
CA ASP A 12 15.15 -7.10 -18.26
C ASP A 12 14.18 -8.28 -18.08
N LEU A 13 13.99 -8.73 -16.83
CA LEU A 13 13.00 -9.76 -16.49
C LEU A 13 11.57 -9.26 -16.76
N ALA A 14 11.26 -8.04 -16.34
CA ALA A 14 9.95 -7.43 -16.54
C ALA A 14 9.62 -7.24 -18.03
N LEU A 15 10.58 -6.76 -18.85
CA LEU A 15 10.43 -6.67 -20.29
C LEU A 15 10.26 -8.06 -20.94
N GLY A 16 11.02 -9.06 -20.49
CA GLY A 16 10.92 -10.43 -20.98
C GLY A 16 9.55 -11.08 -20.69
N ILE A 17 9.01 -10.85 -19.49
CA ILE A 17 7.66 -11.29 -19.10
C ILE A 17 6.60 -10.56 -19.94
N TYR A 18 6.71 -9.24 -20.08
CA TYR A 18 5.80 -8.44 -20.89
C TYR A 18 5.77 -8.91 -22.34
N ALA A 19 6.93 -9.15 -22.97
CA ALA A 19 7.04 -9.66 -24.33
C ALA A 19 6.41 -11.07 -24.51
N ARG A 20 6.44 -11.92 -23.48
CA ARG A 20 5.78 -13.23 -23.50
C ARG A 20 4.26 -13.11 -23.36
N ILE A 21 3.78 -12.20 -22.52
CA ILE A 21 2.34 -11.93 -22.32
C ILE A 21 1.72 -11.34 -23.59
N CYS A 22 2.40 -10.39 -24.24
CA CYS A 22 1.92 -9.79 -25.49
C CYS A 22 1.76 -10.77 -26.66
N ARG A 23 2.35 -11.98 -26.57
CA ARG A 23 2.21 -13.05 -27.57
C ARG A 23 1.04 -14.00 -27.28
N LYS A 24 0.36 -13.87 -26.14
CA LYS A 24 -0.79 -14.72 -25.78
C LYS A 24 -2.07 -14.22 -26.46
N GLU A 25 -2.86 -15.16 -26.96
CA GLU A 25 -4.08 -14.85 -27.74
C GLU A 25 -5.14 -14.11 -26.92
N TRP A 26 -5.35 -14.51 -25.66
CA TRP A 26 -6.28 -13.83 -24.76
C TRP A 26 -5.88 -12.37 -24.51
N PHE A 27 -4.58 -12.09 -24.38
CA PHE A 27 -4.08 -10.73 -24.17
C PHE A 27 -4.30 -9.86 -25.42
N ARG A 28 -4.07 -10.42 -26.61
CA ARG A 28 -4.33 -9.74 -27.89
C ARG A 28 -5.82 -9.48 -28.12
N ARG A 29 -6.68 -10.40 -27.70
CA ARG A 29 -8.12 -10.35 -27.97
C ARG A 29 -8.89 -9.48 -26.98
N TYR A 30 -8.48 -9.47 -25.70
CA TYR A 30 -9.25 -8.81 -24.64
C TYR A 30 -8.56 -7.58 -24.04
N VAL A 31 -7.23 -7.55 -23.99
CA VAL A 31 -6.49 -6.48 -23.28
C VAL A 31 -5.99 -5.40 -24.25
N MET A 32 -5.45 -5.79 -25.40
CA MET A 32 -4.93 -4.85 -26.38
C MET A 32 -5.95 -3.84 -26.95
N PRO A 33 -7.25 -4.17 -27.15
CA PRO A 33 -8.23 -3.17 -27.56
C PRO A 33 -8.39 -2.04 -26.54
N VAL A 34 -8.42 -2.38 -25.25
CA VAL A 34 -8.53 -1.42 -24.13
C VAL A 34 -7.27 -0.54 -24.04
N LEU A 35 -6.09 -1.15 -24.15
CA LEU A 35 -4.82 -0.41 -24.12
C LEU A 35 -4.68 0.57 -25.30
N ARG A 36 -5.20 0.21 -26.49
CA ARG A 36 -5.22 1.14 -27.64
C ARG A 36 -6.15 2.33 -27.41
N CYS A 37 -7.29 2.13 -26.76
CA CYS A 37 -8.18 3.23 -26.38
C CYS A 37 -7.51 4.20 -25.40
N LEU A 38 -6.59 3.71 -24.56
CA LEU A 38 -5.78 4.52 -23.64
C LEU A 38 -4.52 5.12 -24.28
N GLY A 39 -4.37 5.03 -25.61
CA GLY A 39 -3.21 5.57 -26.33
C GLY A 39 -1.92 4.76 -26.17
N VAL A 40 -1.96 3.63 -25.46
CA VAL A 40 -0.80 2.74 -25.29
C VAL A 40 -0.61 1.92 -26.56
N ARG A 41 0.42 2.27 -27.34
CA ARG A 41 0.85 1.47 -28.48
C ARG A 41 1.77 0.34 -28.03
N LYS A 42 1.77 -0.76 -28.78
CA LYS A 42 2.75 -1.83 -28.60
C LYS A 42 4.12 -1.27 -28.97
N THR A 43 4.96 -0.97 -27.99
CA THR A 43 6.36 -0.60 -28.23
C THR A 43 7.09 -1.84 -28.75
N ASP A 44 7.80 -1.70 -29.87
CA ASP A 44 8.66 -2.77 -30.37
C ASP A 44 9.85 -2.91 -29.40
N PRO A 45 10.14 -4.12 -28.87
CA PRO A 45 11.28 -4.32 -27.97
C PRO A 45 12.61 -3.82 -28.54
N ALA A 46 12.75 -3.74 -29.87
CA ALA A 46 13.94 -3.21 -30.53
C ALA A 46 14.14 -1.69 -30.35
N GLU A 47 13.06 -0.90 -30.15
CA GLU A 47 13.13 0.55 -29.97
C GLU A 47 13.61 0.97 -28.57
N VAL A 48 13.48 0.09 -27.57
CA VAL A 48 13.87 0.39 -26.18
C VAL A 48 15.39 0.27 -25.96
N SER A 49 16.07 -0.55 -26.76
CA SER A 49 17.52 -0.80 -26.59
C SER A 49 18.41 0.36 -27.05
N THR A 50 17.92 1.30 -27.85
CA THR A 50 18.74 2.34 -28.50
C THR A 50 18.86 3.64 -27.69
N GLN A 51 18.12 3.80 -26.58
CA GLN A 51 18.07 5.03 -25.79
C GLN A 51 19.04 5.07 -24.59
N ARG A 52 20.01 4.15 -24.48
CA ARG A 52 20.88 4.03 -23.28
C ARG A 52 22.34 4.45 -23.57
N PRO A 53 22.95 5.39 -22.82
CA PRO A 53 24.38 5.67 -22.94
C PRO A 53 25.22 4.59 -22.21
N PRO A 54 26.46 4.28 -22.67
CA PRO A 54 27.30 3.25 -22.07
C PRO A 54 27.96 3.71 -20.75
N ILE A 55 28.14 2.78 -19.81
CA ILE A 55 28.74 3.03 -18.48
C ILE A 55 30.21 2.59 -18.48
N SER A 56 31.11 3.48 -18.03
CA SER A 56 32.54 3.21 -17.79
C SER A 56 32.78 2.69 -16.35
N THR A 57 33.67 1.72 -16.18
CA THR A 57 33.80 0.84 -14.99
C THR A 57 34.88 1.24 -13.96
N ALA A 58 35.32 2.49 -13.91
CA ALA A 58 36.55 2.86 -13.18
C ALA A 58 36.45 3.15 -11.67
N SER A 59 35.30 3.03 -10.99
CA SER A 59 35.18 3.44 -9.56
C SER A 59 34.62 2.34 -8.67
N LEU A 60 35.49 1.43 -8.24
CA LEU A 60 35.19 0.36 -7.27
C LEU A 60 36.39 0.15 -6.32
N ALA A 61 36.67 1.14 -5.46
CA ALA A 61 37.55 0.94 -4.30
C ALA A 61 37.44 2.11 -3.30
N SER A 62 36.38 2.13 -2.48
CA SER A 62 36.25 2.76 -1.14
C SER A 62 34.77 3.06 -0.88
N SER A 63 34.15 2.42 0.11
CA SER A 63 32.78 2.81 0.54
C SER A 63 32.27 2.10 1.80
N THR A 64 32.99 1.14 2.37
CA THR A 64 32.51 0.38 3.54
C THR A 64 32.34 1.23 4.81
N ASP A 65 32.97 2.39 4.91
CA ASP A 65 32.85 3.30 6.07
C ASP A 65 31.79 4.41 5.87
N GLU A 66 31.37 4.64 4.63
CA GLU A 66 30.40 5.67 4.28
C GLU A 66 28.95 5.15 4.39
N THR A 67 28.74 3.84 4.18
CA THR A 67 27.41 3.22 4.27
C THR A 67 26.82 3.21 5.68
N THR A 68 27.66 3.10 6.72
CA THR A 68 27.19 3.08 8.12
C THR A 68 26.74 4.48 8.56
N ARG A 69 27.51 5.52 8.23
CA ARG A 69 27.16 6.93 8.50
C ARG A 69 25.97 7.43 7.69
N LEU A 70 25.78 6.90 6.48
CA LEU A 70 24.61 7.22 5.63
C LEU A 70 23.31 6.58 6.14
N ASN A 71 23.38 5.41 6.78
CA ASN A 71 22.20 4.73 7.34
C ASN A 71 21.70 5.38 8.63
N GLU A 72 22.59 5.78 9.55
CA GLU A 72 22.21 6.52 10.76
C GLU A 72 21.64 7.92 10.44
N ASN A 73 22.22 8.60 9.45
CA ASN A 73 21.67 9.87 8.96
C ASN A 73 20.34 9.70 8.20
N ARG A 74 20.07 8.53 7.61
CA ARG A 74 18.79 8.21 6.93
C ARG A 74 17.67 7.86 7.89
N SER A 75 17.94 7.17 9.00
CA SER A 75 16.95 6.88 10.04
C SER A 75 16.63 8.14 10.84
N ALA A 76 17.63 8.96 11.22
CA ALA A 76 17.40 10.26 11.85
C ALA A 76 16.70 11.27 10.90
N SER A 77 17.09 11.32 9.60
CA SER A 77 16.41 12.17 8.61
C SER A 77 15.04 11.64 8.17
N SER A 78 14.75 10.34 8.27
CA SER A 78 13.42 9.80 7.99
C SER A 78 12.45 10.16 9.11
N SER A 79 12.87 9.98 10.37
CA SER A 79 12.08 10.40 11.54
C SER A 79 11.86 11.92 11.56
N ALA A 80 12.87 12.72 11.19
CA ALA A 80 12.72 14.18 11.05
C ALA A 80 11.88 14.62 9.82
N ARG A 81 11.87 13.86 8.71
CA ARG A 81 11.00 14.11 7.54
C ARG A 81 9.56 13.69 7.76
N LEU A 82 9.30 12.72 8.64
CA LEU A 82 7.96 12.33 9.06
C LEU A 82 7.35 13.36 10.03
N SER A 83 8.18 14.01 10.85
CA SER A 83 7.76 15.02 11.83
C SER A 83 7.22 16.34 11.22
N ASN A 84 7.60 16.67 9.98
CA ASN A 84 7.19 17.90 9.27
C ASN A 84 6.30 17.67 8.05
N LYS A 85 5.56 16.55 7.96
CA LYS A 85 4.66 16.27 6.83
C LYS A 85 3.27 16.85 7.14
N THR A 86 3.07 18.13 6.79
CA THR A 86 1.75 18.77 6.66
C THR A 86 0.75 17.81 6.02
N LYS A 87 -0.52 17.84 6.45
CA LYS A 87 -1.72 17.11 5.92
C LYS A 87 -1.94 17.30 4.40
N ARG A 88 -0.93 16.97 3.60
CA ARG A 88 -0.88 17.16 2.15
C ARG A 88 -1.90 16.21 1.53
N GLY A 89 -2.78 16.77 0.71
CA GLY A 89 -3.81 16.02 0.03
C GLY A 89 -5.15 15.94 0.77
N PHE A 90 -5.25 16.35 2.04
CA PHE A 90 -6.53 16.30 2.78
C PHE A 90 -7.58 17.20 2.13
N ALA A 91 -7.23 18.46 1.87
CA ALA A 91 -8.12 19.39 1.17
C ALA A 91 -8.51 18.90 -0.24
N GLN A 92 -7.61 18.21 -0.93
CA GLN A 92 -7.88 17.63 -2.24
C GLN A 92 -8.83 16.43 -2.14
N ALA A 93 -8.64 15.56 -1.15
CA ALA A 93 -9.53 14.43 -0.88
C ALA A 93 -10.93 14.90 -0.49
N GLU A 94 -11.04 15.91 0.38
CA GLU A 94 -12.32 16.54 0.74
C GLU A 94 -13.00 17.19 -0.49
N ALA A 95 -12.24 17.85 -1.37
CA ALA A 95 -12.78 18.43 -2.60
C ALA A 95 -13.31 17.35 -3.55
N ALA A 96 -12.54 16.29 -3.80
CA ALA A 96 -12.98 15.16 -4.62
C ALA A 96 -14.22 14.47 -4.02
N ALA A 97 -14.28 14.32 -2.70
CA ALA A 97 -15.41 13.72 -2.00
C ALA A 97 -16.71 14.52 -2.16
N ARG A 98 -16.62 15.87 -2.19
CA ARG A 98 -17.78 16.75 -2.41
C ARG A 98 -18.40 16.60 -3.80
N GLU A 99 -17.60 16.20 -4.78
CA GLU A 99 -18.00 16.10 -6.19
C GLU A 99 -18.40 14.67 -6.60
N ALA A 100 -17.97 13.66 -5.85
CA ALA A 100 -18.20 12.26 -6.18
C ALA A 100 -19.59 11.75 -5.75
N ASP A 101 -20.19 10.91 -6.60
CA ASP A 101 -21.44 10.21 -6.28
C ASP A 101 -21.24 9.12 -5.20
N ALA A 102 -20.03 8.58 -5.09
CA ALA A 102 -19.60 7.64 -4.06
C ALA A 102 -18.09 7.76 -3.84
N CYS A 103 -17.62 7.53 -2.62
CA CYS A 103 -16.20 7.60 -2.27
C CYS A 103 -15.67 6.22 -1.86
N ILE A 104 -14.50 5.85 -2.40
CA ILE A 104 -13.74 4.68 -1.97
C ILE A 104 -12.44 5.18 -1.35
N VAL A 105 -12.23 4.90 -0.07
CA VAL A 105 -11.04 5.33 0.69
C VAL A 105 -10.18 4.11 0.99
N ALA A 106 -9.02 4.01 0.34
CA ALA A 106 -8.07 2.92 0.57
C ALA A 106 -7.05 3.32 1.64
N VAL A 107 -7.03 2.58 2.74
CA VAL A 107 -6.21 2.81 3.94
C VAL A 107 -5.65 1.49 4.42
N GLY A 108 -4.63 1.53 5.27
CA GLY A 108 -4.08 0.33 5.88
C GLY A 108 -2.65 0.44 6.35
N THR A 109 -1.99 -0.70 6.34
CA THR A 109 -0.60 -0.89 6.75
C THR A 109 0.25 -1.37 5.58
N ASP A 110 1.57 -1.33 5.76
CA ASP A 110 2.53 -1.88 4.81
C ASP A 110 3.59 -2.72 5.55
N GLY A 111 4.56 -3.27 4.81
CA GLY A 111 5.61 -4.11 5.38
C GLY A 111 6.59 -3.40 6.32
N SER A 112 6.52 -2.07 6.44
CA SER A 112 7.25 -1.32 7.47
C SER A 112 6.51 -1.28 8.80
N TRP A 113 5.18 -1.45 8.78
CA TRP A 113 4.34 -1.49 9.96
C TRP A 113 4.03 -2.91 10.43
N GLU A 114 3.85 -3.84 9.49
CA GLU A 114 3.62 -5.26 9.78
C GLU A 114 4.77 -6.08 9.20
N SER A 115 5.79 -6.30 10.03
CA SER A 115 7.06 -6.93 9.63
C SER A 115 7.42 -8.09 10.54
N GLU A 116 8.15 -9.05 9.99
CA GLU A 116 8.67 -10.17 10.79
C GLU A 116 9.70 -9.66 11.82
N GLY A 117 9.59 -10.18 13.05
CA GLY A 117 10.50 -9.85 14.14
C GLY A 117 10.19 -8.53 14.86
N LEU A 118 9.09 -7.87 14.52
CA LEU A 118 8.61 -6.67 15.21
C LEU A 118 7.11 -6.76 15.49
N ASP A 119 6.76 -6.68 16.76
CA ASP A 119 5.37 -6.49 17.18
C ASP A 119 4.95 -5.03 17.02
N GLN A 120 3.66 -4.81 16.78
CA GLN A 120 3.12 -3.47 16.64
C GLN A 120 2.87 -2.84 18.00
N PRO A 121 3.24 -1.55 18.21
CA PRO A 121 3.07 -0.89 19.50
C PRO A 121 1.62 -0.53 19.81
N HIS A 122 0.74 -0.52 18.80
CA HIS A 122 -0.67 -0.21 18.96
C HIS A 122 -1.52 -0.69 17.78
N MET A 123 -2.83 -0.72 17.99
CA MET A 123 -3.82 -1.11 16.97
C MET A 123 -4.33 0.04 16.09
N ARG A 124 -3.87 1.28 16.26
CA ARG A 124 -4.29 2.42 15.41
C ARG A 124 -3.74 2.30 13.99
N LEU A 125 -4.42 2.92 13.02
CA LEU A 125 -3.88 3.07 11.68
C LEU A 125 -2.63 3.98 11.69
N PRO A 126 -1.62 3.72 10.83
CA PRO A 126 -0.43 4.56 10.75
C PRO A 126 -0.75 5.98 10.27
N GLY A 127 -0.14 6.98 10.89
CA GLY A 127 -0.27 8.39 10.51
C GLY A 127 -1.68 8.95 10.73
N ASP A 128 -2.11 9.86 9.85
CA ASP A 128 -3.37 10.59 10.00
C ASP A 128 -4.54 9.93 9.23
N GLN A 129 -4.47 8.62 8.98
CA GLN A 129 -5.46 7.91 8.15
C GLN A 129 -6.87 7.97 8.76
N ASP A 130 -7.01 7.84 10.07
CA ASP A 130 -8.30 7.97 10.76
C ASP A 130 -8.93 9.37 10.56
N GLU A 131 -8.10 10.42 10.56
CA GLU A 131 -8.54 11.79 10.31
C GLU A 131 -8.94 11.98 8.84
N LEU A 132 -8.16 11.42 7.90
CA LEU A 132 -8.48 11.46 6.47
C LEU A 132 -9.85 10.84 6.20
N ILE A 133 -10.11 9.65 6.75
CA ILE A 133 -11.40 8.96 6.60
C ILE A 133 -12.53 9.82 7.16
N SER A 134 -12.36 10.35 8.37
CA SER A 134 -13.39 11.17 9.02
C SER A 134 -13.70 12.44 8.22
N ARG A 135 -12.67 13.09 7.64
CA ARG A 135 -12.86 14.29 6.80
C ARG A 135 -13.52 13.98 5.46
N VAL A 136 -13.13 12.89 4.82
CA VAL A 136 -13.78 12.43 3.58
C VAL A 136 -15.23 12.08 3.84
N ALA A 137 -15.51 11.34 4.92
CA ALA A 137 -16.87 11.00 5.34
C ALA A 137 -17.73 12.25 5.60
N ALA A 138 -17.17 13.26 6.27
CA ALA A 138 -17.87 14.51 6.52
C ALA A 138 -18.09 15.37 5.24
N ALA A 139 -17.20 15.27 4.26
CA ALA A 139 -17.26 16.05 3.02
C ALA A 139 -18.13 15.38 1.93
N ALA A 140 -18.23 14.05 1.95
CA ALA A 140 -18.94 13.27 0.95
C ALA A 140 -20.45 13.53 0.97
N ARG A 141 -21.06 13.58 -0.22
CA ARG A 141 -22.52 13.66 -0.38
C ARG A 141 -23.18 12.28 -0.53
N GLY A 142 -22.42 11.31 -1.04
CA GLY A 142 -22.84 9.94 -1.28
C GLY A 142 -22.19 8.93 -0.32
N PRO A 143 -22.35 7.63 -0.59
CA PRO A 143 -21.80 6.59 0.27
C PRO A 143 -20.28 6.61 0.31
N VAL A 144 -19.72 6.34 1.48
CA VAL A 144 -18.27 6.22 1.70
C VAL A 144 -17.95 4.78 2.08
N ILE A 145 -17.11 4.13 1.28
CA ILE A 145 -16.65 2.76 1.48
C ILE A 145 -15.16 2.80 1.80
N VAL A 146 -14.76 2.21 2.92
CA VAL A 146 -13.36 2.12 3.33
C VAL A 146 -12.79 0.75 2.97
N LEU A 147 -11.70 0.72 2.22
CA LEU A 147 -10.91 -0.48 1.96
C LEU A 147 -9.76 -0.53 2.94
N LEU A 148 -9.80 -1.51 3.84
CA LEU A 148 -8.84 -1.66 4.93
C LEU A 148 -7.84 -2.78 4.59
N ASN A 149 -6.71 -2.40 4.02
CA ASN A 149 -5.62 -3.32 3.67
C ASN A 149 -4.68 -3.52 4.86
N VAL A 150 -5.04 -4.44 5.75
CA VAL A 150 -4.32 -4.71 7.00
C VAL A 150 -4.21 -6.22 7.24
N GLY A 151 -3.08 -6.66 7.80
CA GLY A 151 -2.85 -8.05 8.20
C GLY A 151 -3.37 -8.40 9.60
N SER A 152 -3.62 -7.40 10.45
CA SER A 152 -4.13 -7.58 11.82
C SER A 152 -5.25 -6.58 12.15
N PRO A 153 -6.14 -6.87 13.13
CA PRO A 153 -7.20 -5.96 13.54
C PRO A 153 -6.67 -4.57 13.89
N LYS A 154 -7.45 -3.55 13.53
CA LYS A 154 -7.17 -2.14 13.86
C LYS A 154 -8.31 -1.50 14.61
N GLU A 155 -8.00 -0.47 15.39
CA GLU A 155 -9.01 0.43 15.93
C GLU A 155 -9.66 1.20 14.78
N VAL A 156 -10.99 1.27 14.77
CA VAL A 156 -11.79 1.86 13.68
C VAL A 156 -12.77 2.91 14.22
N PRO A 157 -12.29 4.01 14.84
CA PRO A 157 -13.15 5.02 15.45
C PRO A 157 -14.08 5.75 14.45
N TRP A 158 -13.71 5.71 13.17
CA TRP A 158 -14.46 6.27 12.04
C TRP A 158 -15.57 5.34 11.50
N LEU A 159 -15.69 4.10 11.98
CA LEU A 159 -16.57 3.10 11.38
C LEU A 159 -18.05 3.55 11.30
N ALA A 160 -18.53 4.28 12.30
CA ALA A 160 -19.89 4.81 12.33
C ALA A 160 -20.13 6.00 11.38
N GLN A 161 -19.08 6.57 10.81
CA GLN A 161 -19.15 7.74 9.92
C GLN A 161 -19.25 7.36 8.44
N VAL A 162 -18.99 6.09 8.11
CA VAL A 162 -18.91 5.60 6.72
C VAL A 162 -20.05 4.63 6.42
N SER A 163 -20.34 4.43 5.14
CA SER A 163 -21.42 3.53 4.69
C SER A 163 -21.04 2.06 4.78
N GLY A 164 -19.75 1.75 4.73
CA GLY A 164 -19.25 0.40 4.89
C GLY A 164 -17.73 0.33 4.90
N ALA A 165 -17.21 -0.80 5.37
CA ALA A 165 -15.79 -1.11 5.33
C ALA A 165 -15.57 -2.54 4.83
N CYS A 166 -14.53 -2.73 4.02
CA CYS A 166 -14.11 -4.03 3.51
C CYS A 166 -12.67 -4.29 3.98
N VAL A 167 -12.46 -5.40 4.71
CA VAL A 167 -11.12 -5.83 5.09
C VAL A 167 -10.51 -6.61 3.93
N VAL A 168 -9.35 -6.16 3.47
CA VAL A 168 -8.66 -6.67 2.28
C VAL A 168 -7.24 -7.08 2.68
N PRO A 169 -7.03 -8.22 3.35
CA PRO A 169 -5.73 -8.54 3.94
C PRO A 169 -4.72 -8.96 2.86
N PHE A 170 -3.90 -8.01 2.39
CA PHE A 170 -2.76 -8.22 1.47
C PHE A 170 -2.98 -9.34 0.42
N GLY A 171 -4.05 -9.25 -0.36
CA GLY A 171 -4.52 -10.34 -1.25
C GLY A 171 -3.66 -10.65 -2.49
N GLY A 172 -2.41 -10.19 -2.53
CA GLY A 172 -1.49 -10.35 -3.66
C GLY A 172 -1.82 -9.48 -4.88
N GLU A 173 -1.24 -9.85 -6.02
CA GLU A 173 -1.27 -9.04 -7.26
C GLU A 173 -2.68 -8.80 -7.82
N GLU A 174 -3.62 -9.72 -7.60
CA GLU A 174 -5.00 -9.61 -8.11
C GLU A 174 -5.95 -8.93 -7.13
N THR A 175 -5.45 -8.40 -6.00
CA THR A 175 -6.28 -7.77 -4.96
C THR A 175 -7.17 -6.66 -5.51
N ALA A 176 -6.60 -5.76 -6.32
CA ALA A 176 -7.34 -4.64 -6.86
C ALA A 176 -8.50 -5.09 -7.76
N ARG A 177 -8.27 -6.13 -8.57
CA ARG A 177 -9.29 -6.73 -9.42
C ARG A 177 -10.39 -7.39 -8.60
N ALA A 178 -10.01 -8.20 -7.61
CA ALA A 178 -10.96 -8.88 -6.73
C ALA A 178 -11.85 -7.88 -5.96
N VAL A 179 -11.26 -6.79 -5.45
CA VAL A 179 -12.01 -5.73 -4.76
C VAL A 179 -12.96 -5.01 -5.71
N ALA A 180 -12.53 -4.70 -6.93
CA ALA A 180 -13.40 -4.08 -7.93
C ALA A 180 -14.62 -4.98 -8.24
N ASP A 181 -14.39 -6.28 -8.43
CA ASP A 181 -15.48 -7.24 -8.69
C ASP A 181 -16.50 -7.28 -7.53
N ILE A 182 -16.06 -7.09 -6.29
CA ILE A 182 -16.95 -6.99 -5.11
C ILE A 182 -17.72 -5.66 -5.10
N ILE A 183 -17.02 -4.53 -5.28
CA ILE A 183 -17.63 -3.19 -5.21
C ILE A 183 -18.70 -3.02 -6.30
N PHE A 184 -18.44 -3.52 -7.50
CA PHE A 184 -19.39 -3.45 -8.61
C PHE A 184 -20.42 -4.60 -8.61
N GLY A 185 -20.41 -5.46 -7.60
CA GLY A 185 -21.39 -6.54 -7.43
C GLY A 185 -21.28 -7.67 -8.45
N ILE A 186 -20.14 -7.80 -9.15
CA ILE A 186 -19.84 -8.96 -10.02
C ILE A 186 -19.72 -10.22 -9.15
N VAL A 187 -19.16 -10.07 -7.95
CA VAL A 187 -19.05 -11.14 -6.95
C VAL A 187 -19.61 -10.64 -5.62
N SER A 188 -20.44 -11.46 -4.97
CA SER A 188 -20.92 -11.15 -3.61
C SER A 188 -19.82 -11.41 -2.57
N PRO A 189 -19.62 -10.53 -1.57
CA PRO A 189 -18.63 -10.76 -0.53
C PRO A 189 -19.05 -11.95 0.35
N SER A 190 -18.16 -12.94 0.50
CA SER A 190 -18.42 -14.16 1.27
C SER A 190 -17.38 -14.45 2.35
N GLY A 191 -16.44 -13.52 2.58
CA GLY A 191 -15.38 -13.65 3.58
C GLY A 191 -15.94 -13.65 5.01
N ARG A 192 -15.28 -14.40 5.90
CA ARG A 192 -15.50 -14.35 7.35
C ARG A 192 -14.18 -13.96 8.01
N LEU A 193 -14.26 -13.15 9.06
CA LEU A 193 -13.06 -12.79 9.81
C LEU A 193 -12.51 -14.04 10.52
N PRO A 194 -11.23 -14.40 10.30
CA PRO A 194 -10.60 -15.52 11.00
C PRO A 194 -10.24 -15.17 12.45
N ASN A 195 -10.20 -13.87 12.78
CA ASN A 195 -9.80 -13.34 14.07
C ASN A 195 -10.91 -12.47 14.66
N THR A 196 -11.03 -12.46 15.99
CA THR A 196 -11.83 -11.47 16.72
C THR A 196 -11.30 -10.07 16.44
N TRP A 197 -12.20 -9.11 16.26
CA TRP A 197 -11.87 -7.70 16.04
C TRP A 197 -12.24 -6.88 17.30
N PRO A 198 -11.32 -6.72 18.27
CA PRO A 198 -11.62 -5.99 19.49
C PRO A 198 -11.76 -4.49 19.18
N THR A 199 -12.56 -3.75 19.96
CA THR A 199 -12.76 -2.31 19.72
C THR A 199 -11.56 -1.48 20.13
N SER A 200 -10.72 -1.99 21.04
CA SER A 200 -9.46 -1.37 21.45
C SER A 200 -8.44 -2.43 21.86
N LEU A 201 -7.17 -2.05 21.85
CA LEU A 201 -6.06 -2.92 22.27
C LEU A 201 -6.24 -3.47 23.70
N HIS A 202 -6.81 -2.69 24.61
CA HIS A 202 -7.06 -3.13 25.99
C HIS A 202 -8.02 -4.32 26.11
N GLN A 203 -8.87 -4.55 25.11
CA GLN A 203 -9.78 -5.69 25.06
C GLN A 203 -9.15 -6.93 24.42
N ALA A 204 -7.95 -6.80 23.82
CA ALA A 204 -7.24 -7.95 23.29
C ALA A 204 -6.84 -8.87 24.47
N PRO A 205 -7.15 -10.19 24.41
CA PRO A 205 -6.93 -11.09 25.54
C PRO A 205 -5.49 -11.10 26.08
N ALA A 206 -4.49 -11.06 25.18
CA ALA A 206 -3.08 -11.02 25.57
C ALA A 206 -2.74 -9.73 26.33
N HIS A 207 -3.23 -8.59 25.88
CA HIS A 207 -3.02 -7.30 26.54
C HIS A 207 -3.75 -7.22 27.89
N ALA A 208 -5.00 -7.68 27.94
CA ALA A 208 -5.77 -7.71 29.18
C ALA A 208 -5.12 -8.61 30.24
N ALA A 209 -4.63 -9.78 29.84
CA ALA A 209 -3.93 -10.71 30.73
C ALA A 209 -2.59 -10.14 31.22
N ALA A 210 -1.80 -9.53 30.34
CA ALA A 210 -0.55 -8.87 30.71
C ALA A 210 -0.77 -7.73 31.70
N ALA A 211 -1.74 -6.85 31.43
CA ALA A 211 -2.09 -5.76 32.32
C ALA A 211 -2.54 -6.25 33.71
N ALA A 212 -3.34 -7.32 33.77
CA ALA A 212 -3.75 -7.94 35.03
C ALA A 212 -2.57 -8.54 35.82
N ALA A 213 -1.52 -9.00 35.13
CA ALA A 213 -0.28 -9.48 35.72
C ALA A 213 0.73 -8.35 36.06
N GLY A 214 0.39 -7.09 35.79
CA GLY A 214 1.29 -5.94 35.97
C GLY A 214 2.45 -5.94 34.96
N LEU A 215 2.32 -6.63 33.83
CA LEU A 215 3.32 -6.70 32.77
C LEU A 215 3.00 -5.70 31.67
N ASP A 216 4.01 -4.96 31.24
CA ASP A 216 3.98 -4.19 30.00
C ASP A 216 4.58 -5.02 28.86
N ILE A 217 3.72 -5.51 27.96
CA ILE A 217 4.11 -6.38 26.84
C ILE A 217 4.38 -5.62 25.54
N LEU A 218 4.12 -4.31 25.51
CA LEU A 218 4.36 -3.48 24.32
C LEU A 218 5.63 -2.63 24.45
N GLY A 219 6.27 -2.67 25.63
CA GLY A 219 7.47 -1.92 25.94
C GLY A 219 7.15 -0.49 26.42
N PRO A 220 8.18 0.24 26.91
CA PRO A 220 8.02 1.62 27.36
C PRO A 220 7.62 2.60 26.26
#